data_AF-A0A429A7T5-F1
#
_entry.id   AF-A0A429A7T5-F1
#
_cell.length_a   1.000
_cell.length_b   1.000
_cell.length_c   1.000
_cell.angle_alpha   90.00
_cell.angle_beta   90.00
_cell.angle_gamma   90.00
#
_symmetry.space_group_name_H-M   'P 1'
#
loop_
_entity.id
_entity.type
_entity.pdbx_description
1 polymer ?
#
loop_
_entity_poly.entity_id
_entity_poly.type
_entity_poly.pdbx_seq_one_letter_code
_entity_poly.pdbx_strand_id
1 'polypeptide(L)'
;MGAVMAAHVISAQMTTRDWRTVVDQQVVPGFNRELFISQRASIPDLDAESRATGKYSGFSIREYREESATVQLLVKSPEGMQLATSVSLRWSDGDWKIEPAADGSLHWGMSVMQTSGGFVTWDD
;
A
#
# COMPACT_ATOMS: atom_id res chain seq x y z
N MET A 1 -2.74 11.48 10.29
CA MET A 1 -1.44 11.04 9.72
C MET A 1 -1.18 9.54 9.88
N GLY A 2 -1.69 8.86 10.92
CA GLY A 2 -1.52 7.41 11.09
C GLY A 2 -1.90 6.58 9.85
N ALA A 3 -3.05 6.86 9.22
CA ALA A 3 -3.49 6.15 8.01
C ALA A 3 -2.50 6.25 6.83
N VAL A 4 -1.81 7.39 6.67
CA VAL A 4 -0.83 7.58 5.59
C VAL A 4 0.42 6.72 5.84
N MET A 5 0.91 6.72 7.08
CA MET A 5 2.06 5.90 7.47
C MET A 5 1.73 4.41 7.35
N ALA A 6 0.53 4.00 7.79
CA ALA A 6 0.04 2.63 7.62
C ALA A 6 0.00 2.25 6.13
N ALA A 7 -0.62 3.07 5.28
CA ALA A 7 -0.69 2.81 3.84
C ALA A 7 0.69 2.60 3.23
N HIS A 8 1.66 3.45 3.59
CA HIS A 8 3.03 3.36 3.10
C HIS A 8 3.78 2.12 3.61
N VAL A 9 3.89 1.99 4.94
CA VAL A 9 4.73 0.97 5.58
C VAL A 9 4.18 -0.43 5.32
N ILE A 10 2.86 -0.62 5.45
CA ILE A 10 2.24 -1.93 5.23
C ILE A 10 2.44 -2.35 3.77
N SER A 11 2.21 -1.45 2.81
CA SER A 11 2.42 -1.75 1.38
C SER A 11 3.87 -2.07 1.06
N ALA A 12 4.82 -1.32 1.62
CA ALA A 12 6.25 -1.56 1.43
C ALA A 12 6.71 -2.92 1.99
N GLN A 13 6.09 -3.39 3.06
CA GLN A 13 6.40 -4.70 3.65
C GLN A 13 5.87 -5.89 2.84
N MET A 14 4.93 -5.69 1.91
CA MET A 14 4.37 -6.80 1.11
C MET A 14 5.38 -7.41 0.13
N THR A 15 6.48 -6.71 -0.15
CA THR A 15 7.57 -7.19 -1.00
C THR A 15 8.68 -7.90 -0.22
N THR A 16 8.66 -7.84 1.12
CA THR A 16 9.66 -8.45 1.99
C THR A 16 9.30 -9.91 2.31
N ARG A 17 10.23 -10.64 2.92
CA ARG A 17 10.01 -12.03 3.36
C ARG A 17 9.04 -12.14 4.54
N ASP A 18 8.86 -11.05 5.29
CA ASP A 18 8.02 -11.00 6.50
C ASP A 18 6.56 -10.66 6.19
N TRP A 19 6.18 -10.58 4.90
CA TRP A 19 4.85 -10.16 4.47
C TRP A 19 3.72 -10.95 5.14
N ARG A 20 3.91 -12.24 5.44
CA ARG A 20 2.89 -13.06 6.12
C ARG A 20 2.57 -12.55 7.53
N THR A 21 3.60 -12.20 8.30
CA THR A 21 3.44 -11.63 9.64
C THR A 21 2.75 -10.27 9.55
N VAL A 22 3.13 -9.46 8.56
CA VAL A 22 2.51 -8.14 8.35
C VAL A 22 1.05 -8.30 7.95
N VAL A 23 0.69 -9.24 7.08
CA VAL A 23 -0.72 -9.49 6.72
C VAL A 23 -1.55 -9.89 7.93
N ASP A 24 -1.03 -10.76 8.79
CA ASP A 24 -1.76 -11.20 9.98
C ASP A 24 -2.10 -10.03 10.92
N GLN A 25 -1.16 -9.09 11.08
CA GLN A 25 -1.28 -7.98 12.03
C GLN A 25 -1.94 -6.72 11.44
N GLN A 26 -1.64 -6.41 10.18
CA GLN A 26 -1.83 -5.09 9.56
C GLN A 26 -2.81 -5.10 8.38
N VAL A 27 -3.44 -6.24 8.11
CA VAL A 27 -4.51 -6.35 7.11
C VAL A 27 -5.79 -6.80 7.79
N VAL A 28 -6.91 -6.14 7.46
CA VAL A 28 -8.22 -6.45 8.05
C VAL A 28 -8.54 -7.94 7.86
N PRO A 29 -8.86 -8.67 8.94
CA PRO A 29 -9.14 -10.10 8.85
C PRO A 29 -10.42 -10.37 8.06
N GLY A 30 -10.43 -11.45 7.28
CA GLY A 30 -11.60 -11.89 6.52
C GLY A 30 -11.24 -12.57 5.21
N PHE A 31 -12.26 -12.95 4.45
CA PHE A 31 -12.10 -13.68 3.18
C PHE A 31 -11.14 -12.98 2.20
N ASN A 32 -11.25 -11.66 2.06
CA ASN A 32 -10.41 -10.90 1.13
C ASN A 32 -8.92 -10.93 1.51
N ARG A 33 -8.60 -11.01 2.81
CA ARG A 33 -7.22 -11.19 3.29
C ARG A 33 -6.68 -12.57 2.91
N GLU A 34 -7.49 -13.62 3.07
CA GLU A 34 -7.08 -14.98 2.68
C GLU A 34 -6.89 -15.09 1.17
N LEU A 35 -7.71 -14.38 0.39
CA LEU A 35 -7.55 -14.27 -1.06
C LEU A 35 -6.23 -13.57 -1.42
N PHE A 36 -5.89 -12.47 -0.74
CA PHE A 36 -4.57 -11.82 -0.87
C PHE A 36 -3.43 -12.80 -0.57
N ILE A 37 -3.49 -13.52 0.55
CA ILE A 37 -2.46 -14.49 0.97
C ILE A 37 -2.25 -15.54 -0.13
N SER A 38 -3.35 -16.10 -0.66
CA SER A 38 -3.29 -17.11 -1.73
C SER A 38 -2.62 -16.56 -3.00
N GLN A 39 -2.93 -15.31 -3.38
CA GLN A 39 -2.35 -14.68 -4.57
C GLN A 39 -0.88 -14.35 -4.35
N ARG A 40 -0.54 -13.68 -3.23
CA ARG A 40 0.83 -13.27 -2.92
C ARG A 40 1.78 -14.46 -2.75
N ALA A 41 1.29 -15.58 -2.21
CA ALA A 41 2.07 -16.82 -2.07
C ALA A 41 2.47 -17.46 -3.41
N SER A 42 1.82 -17.09 -4.53
CA SER A 42 2.21 -17.52 -5.88
C SER A 42 3.36 -16.69 -6.47
N ILE A 43 3.70 -15.57 -5.82
CA ILE A 43 4.77 -14.67 -6.23
C ILE A 43 6.01 -14.99 -5.38
N PRO A 44 7.20 -15.22 -5.99
CA PRO A 44 8.44 -15.40 -5.24
C PRO A 44 8.74 -14.21 -4.34
N ASP A 45 9.23 -14.46 -3.14
CA ASP A 45 9.70 -13.39 -2.26
C ASP A 45 10.94 -12.73 -2.88
N LEU A 46 10.92 -11.41 -2.99
CA LEU A 46 12.06 -10.65 -3.50
C LEU A 46 13.16 -10.64 -2.45
N ASP A 47 14.40 -10.87 -2.88
CA ASP A 47 15.56 -10.62 -2.04
C ASP A 47 15.69 -9.11 -1.80
N ALA A 48 16.20 -8.71 -0.63
CA ALA A 48 16.40 -7.30 -0.25
C ALA A 48 17.24 -6.50 -1.28
N GLU A 49 18.00 -7.18 -2.16
CA GLU A 49 18.80 -6.57 -3.22
C GLU A 49 18.05 -6.37 -4.56
N SER A 50 16.77 -6.75 -4.64
CA SER A 50 15.90 -6.45 -5.79
C SER A 50 15.65 -4.93 -5.88
N ARG A 51 16.60 -4.20 -6.49
CA ARG A 51 16.58 -2.74 -6.74
C ARG A 51 15.45 -2.27 -7.67
N ALA A 52 14.59 -3.17 -8.17
CA ALA A 52 13.57 -2.87 -9.17
C ALA A 52 12.20 -2.46 -8.58
N THR A 53 12.05 -2.35 -7.27
CA THR A 53 10.83 -1.81 -6.65
C THR A 53 10.86 -0.28 -6.69
N GLY A 54 9.80 0.33 -7.24
CA GLY A 54 9.63 1.78 -7.20
C GLY A 54 9.65 2.32 -5.77
N LYS A 55 10.18 3.53 -5.60
CA LYS A 55 10.22 4.22 -4.30
C LYS A 55 8.96 5.03 -4.10
N TYR A 56 8.34 4.92 -2.94
CA TYR A 56 7.27 5.84 -2.58
C TYR A 56 7.85 7.25 -2.42
N SER A 57 7.24 8.24 -3.08
CA SER A 57 7.73 9.63 -3.16
C SER A 57 6.72 10.66 -2.66
N GLY A 58 5.57 10.21 -2.15
CA GLY A 58 4.54 11.10 -1.63
C GLY A 58 3.19 10.43 -1.46
N PHE A 59 2.22 11.21 -1.01
CA PHE A 59 0.86 10.75 -0.79
C PHE A 59 -0.17 11.86 -1.00
N SER A 60 -1.44 11.47 -1.20
CA SER A 60 -2.60 12.34 -1.04
C SER A 60 -3.68 11.60 -0.28
N ILE A 61 -4.56 12.33 0.40
CA ILE A 61 -5.70 11.73 1.12
C ILE A 61 -6.95 12.01 0.28
N ARG A 62 -7.62 10.94 -0.17
CA ARG A 62 -8.86 11.02 -0.96
C ARG A 62 -10.08 11.14 -0.07
N GLU A 63 -10.09 10.38 1.03
CA GLU A 63 -11.15 10.39 2.03
C GLU A 63 -10.54 10.08 3.40
N TYR A 64 -11.06 10.72 4.45
CA TYR A 64 -10.68 10.43 5.83
C TYR A 64 -11.88 10.59 6.75
N ARG A 65 -12.16 9.52 7.51
CA ARG A 65 -13.20 9.43 8.54
C ARG A 65 -12.58 8.86 9.81
N GLU A 66 -13.37 8.77 10.86
CA GLU A 66 -12.95 8.21 12.14
C GLU A 66 -12.46 6.76 12.01
N GLU A 67 -13.19 5.94 11.24
CA GLU A 67 -12.89 4.51 11.11
C GLU A 67 -12.43 4.06 9.72
N SER A 68 -12.38 4.96 8.73
CA SER A 68 -11.96 4.63 7.37
C SER A 68 -11.14 5.74 6.72
N ALA A 69 -10.23 5.36 5.83
CA ALA A 69 -9.46 6.30 5.03
C ALA A 69 -9.14 5.71 3.65
N THR A 70 -9.02 6.58 2.65
CA THR A 70 -8.44 6.22 1.35
C THR A 70 -7.23 7.11 1.12
N VAL A 71 -6.05 6.48 1.05
CA VAL A 71 -4.77 7.17 0.81
C VAL A 71 -4.29 6.81 -0.58
N GLN A 72 -3.92 7.80 -1.37
CA GLN A 72 -3.22 7.58 -2.63
C GLN A 72 -1.71 7.70 -2.38
N LEU A 73 -0.95 6.70 -2.80
CA LEU A 73 0.50 6.67 -2.73
C LEU A 73 1.08 7.02 -4.11
N LEU A 74 2.08 7.90 -4.11
CA LEU A 74 2.88 8.21 -5.29
C LEU A 74 4.14 7.34 -5.26
N VAL A 75 4.41 6.63 -6.35
CA VAL A 75 5.54 5.72 -6.51
C VAL A 75 6.37 6.17 -7.71
N LYS A 76 7.66 6.39 -7.51
CA LYS A 76 8.63 6.70 -8.54
C LYS A 76 9.43 5.43 -8.89
N SER A 77 9.27 4.97 -10.12
CA SER A 77 10.07 3.86 -10.67
C SER A 77 11.56 4.25 -10.81
N PRO A 78 12.47 3.27 -10.91
CA PRO A 78 13.87 3.52 -11.21
C PRO A 78 14.09 4.29 -12.52
N GLU A 79 13.21 4.12 -13.51
CA GLU A 79 13.26 4.84 -14.80
C GLU A 79 12.72 6.27 -14.72
N GLY A 80 12.26 6.71 -13.54
CA GLY A 80 11.76 8.07 -13.31
C GLY A 80 10.27 8.27 -13.61
N MET A 81 9.57 7.24 -14.10
CA MET A 81 8.11 7.26 -14.26
C MET A 81 7.43 7.32 -12.88
N GLN A 82 6.43 8.18 -12.74
CA GLN A 82 5.60 8.30 -11.54
C GLN A 82 4.27 7.58 -11.73
N LEU A 83 3.89 6.78 -10.74
CA LEU A 83 2.64 6.05 -10.65
C LEU A 83 1.89 6.48 -9.40
N ALA A 84 0.58 6.65 -9.49
CA ALA A 84 -0.28 6.82 -8.34
C ALA A 84 -1.17 5.58 -8.16
N THR A 85 -1.34 5.13 -6.92
CA THR A 85 -2.24 4.03 -6.58
C THR A 85 -2.94 4.29 -5.25
N SER A 86 -4.18 3.83 -5.10
CA SER A 86 -5.01 4.05 -3.92
C SER A 86 -4.99 2.84 -3.01
N VAL A 87 -4.95 3.07 -1.70
CA VAL A 87 -5.01 2.07 -0.62
C VAL A 87 -6.16 2.43 0.30
N SER A 88 -7.04 1.47 0.55
CA SER A 88 -8.14 1.59 1.50
C SER A 88 -7.69 1.13 2.88
N LEU A 89 -8.00 1.89 3.91
CA LEU A 89 -7.67 1.59 5.30
C LEU A 89 -8.89 1.63 6.19
N ARG A 90 -8.84 0.81 7.23
CA ARG A 90 -9.84 0.75 8.29
C ARG A 90 -9.17 0.80 9.65
N TRP A 91 -9.73 1.60 10.54
CA TRP A 91 -9.34 1.59 11.95
C TRP A 91 -9.94 0.36 12.61
N SER A 92 -9.10 -0.52 13.16
CA SER A 92 -9.54 -1.73 13.85
C SER A 92 -8.53 -2.08 14.92
N ASP A 93 -9.02 -2.45 16.10
CA ASP A 93 -8.19 -2.90 17.22
C ASP A 93 -7.10 -1.90 17.63
N GLY A 94 -7.38 -0.60 17.48
CA GLY A 94 -6.49 0.49 17.87
C GLY A 94 -5.39 0.84 16.87
N ASP A 95 -5.45 0.31 15.63
CA ASP A 95 -4.49 0.64 14.57
C ASP A 95 -5.18 0.79 13.20
N TRP A 96 -4.51 1.49 12.27
CA TRP A 96 -4.93 1.57 10.86
C TRP A 96 -4.42 0.34 10.12
N LYS A 97 -5.34 -0.49 9.62
CA LYS A 97 -5.03 -1.67 8.82
C LYS A 97 -5.44 -1.46 7.37
N ILE A 98 -4.75 -2.09 6.42
CA ILE A 98 -5.22 -2.11 5.03
C ILE A 98 -6.48 -2.96 4.95
N GLU A 99 -7.51 -2.45 4.29
CA GLU A 99 -8.73 -3.17 3.95
C GLU A 99 -8.62 -3.71 2.51
N PRO A 100 -8.46 -5.03 2.31
CA PRO A 100 -8.37 -5.59 0.97
C PRO A 100 -9.70 -5.48 0.23
N ALA A 101 -9.62 -5.18 -1.07
CA ALA A 101 -10.78 -5.21 -1.94
C ALA A 101 -11.34 -6.65 -2.10
N ALA A 102 -12.52 -6.77 -2.69
CA ALA A 102 -13.21 -8.05 -2.83
C ALA A 102 -12.42 -9.12 -3.63
N ASP A 103 -11.49 -8.69 -4.47
CA ASP A 103 -10.59 -9.54 -5.24
C ASP A 103 -9.26 -9.84 -4.52
N GLY A 104 -9.10 -9.39 -3.27
CA GLY A 104 -7.88 -9.55 -2.49
C GLY A 104 -6.80 -8.51 -2.79
N SER A 105 -7.02 -7.57 -3.73
CA SER A 105 -6.05 -6.50 -3.98
C SER A 105 -5.95 -5.54 -2.78
N LEU A 106 -4.71 -5.15 -2.45
CA LEU A 106 -4.43 -4.15 -1.40
C LEU A 106 -4.38 -2.72 -1.94
N HIS A 107 -4.33 -2.58 -3.26
CA HIS A 107 -4.26 -1.30 -3.93
C HIS A 107 -5.03 -1.34 -5.26
N TRP A 108 -5.52 -0.19 -5.69
CA TRP A 108 -6.31 -0.08 -6.91
C TRP A 108 -6.06 1.26 -7.63
N GLY A 109 -6.66 1.42 -8.80
CA GLY A 109 -6.65 2.70 -9.52
C GLY A 109 -5.26 3.16 -9.94
N MET A 110 -4.39 2.23 -10.34
CA MET A 110 -3.04 2.54 -10.77
C MET A 110 -3.07 3.43 -12.01
N SER A 111 -2.38 4.56 -11.97
CA SER A 111 -2.35 5.53 -13.06
C SER A 111 -0.97 6.18 -13.20
N VAL A 112 -0.54 6.41 -14.45
CA VAL A 112 0.71 7.12 -14.74
C VAL A 112 0.49 8.62 -14.52
N MET A 113 1.35 9.23 -13.72
CA MET A 113 1.29 10.66 -13.39
C MET A 113 2.29 11.45 -14.23
N GLN A 114 1.80 12.54 -14.85
CA GLN A 114 2.64 13.50 -15.58
C GLN A 114 3.25 14.55 -14.64
N THR A 115 2.64 14.75 -13.47
CA THR A 115 3.06 15.69 -12.43
C THR A 115 2.67 15.16 -11.06
N SER A 116 3.40 15.56 -10.02
CA SER A 116 3.08 15.26 -8.61
C SER A 116 2.05 16.24 -8.02
N GLY A 117 1.46 17.11 -8.84
CA GLY A 117 0.44 18.07 -8.41
C GLY A 117 -0.72 17.40 -7.67
N GLY A 118 -1.02 17.90 -6.47
CA GLY A 118 -2.05 17.33 -5.58
C GLY A 118 -1.54 16.28 -4.59
N PHE A 119 -0.25 15.95 -4.61
CA PHE A 119 0.41 15.11 -3.61
C PHE A 119 1.28 15.96 -2.68
N VAL A 120 1.35 15.54 -1.42
CA VAL A 120 2.42 15.93 -0.52
C VAL A 120 3.59 15.00 -0.82
N THR A 121 4.69 15.55 -1.33
CA THR A 121 5.91 14.79 -1.58
C THR A 121 6.70 14.60 -0.30
N TRP A 122 7.36 13.46 -0.18
CA TRP A 122 8.42 13.30 0.80
C TRP A 122 9.70 13.80 0.13
N ASP A 123 10.35 14.80 0.73
CA ASP A 123 11.62 15.30 0.22
C ASP A 123 12.66 14.16 0.21
N ASP A 124 13.52 14.16 -0.82
CA ASP A 124 14.75 13.36 -0.87
C ASP A 124 15.81 13.98 0.06
#